data_AF-A0A957HVY6-F1
#
_entry.id   AF-A0A957HVY6-F1
#
_cell.length_a   1.000
_cell.length_b   1.000
_cell.length_c   1.000
_cell.angle_alpha   90.00
_cell.angle_beta   90.00
_cell.angle_gamma   90.00
#
_symmetry.space_group_name_H-M   'P 1'
#
loop_
_entity.id
_entity.type
_entity.pdbx_description
1 polymer ?
#
loop_
_entity_poly.entity_id
_entity_poly.type
_entity_poly.pdbx_seq_one_letter_code
_entity_poly.pdbx_strand_id
1 'polypeptide(L)'
;YTPYGGMDMDRKQIDRITAVFTTLLLFITACTTTEQPAAKTAVPLPATAVPPTPTTVVEEIVLPDLGQAPEITNDTWINTDVPVTLASQQGKVVLIEFWTFG
;
A
#
# COMPACT_ATOMS: atom_id res chain seq x y z
N TYR A 1 -7.20 5.70 -44.81
CA TYR A 1 -6.47 6.80 -44.15
C TYR A 1 -5.76 6.20 -42.94
N THR A 2 -4.53 5.74 -43.13
CA THR A 2 -3.65 5.39 -42.02
C THR A 2 -2.28 5.91 -42.41
N PRO A 3 -1.66 6.69 -41.52
CA PRO A 3 -0.23 6.53 -41.41
C PRO A 3 0.13 6.47 -39.92
N TYR A 4 0.33 5.25 -39.43
CA TYR A 4 1.38 5.06 -38.44
C TYR A 4 2.68 5.30 -39.20
N GLY A 5 3.26 6.48 -38.99
CA GLY A 5 4.55 6.85 -39.53
C GLY A 5 5.55 5.75 -39.21
N GLY A 6 6.18 5.21 -40.26
CA GLY A 6 7.32 4.32 -40.13
C GLY A 6 8.37 5.03 -39.31
N MET A 7 8.57 4.55 -38.09
CA MET A 7 9.69 4.91 -37.25
C MET A 7 10.91 4.28 -37.94
N ASP A 8 11.53 5.00 -38.87
CA ASP A 8 12.85 4.64 -39.42
C ASP A 8 13.87 4.78 -38.28
N MET A 9 13.87 3.78 -37.41
CA MET A 9 14.82 3.64 -36.32
C MET A 9 16.04 2.93 -36.89
N ASP A 10 17.21 3.56 -36.75
CA ASP A 10 18.48 2.96 -37.10
C ASP A 10 18.56 1.55 -36.52
N ARG A 11 19.03 0.57 -37.30
CA ARG A 11 19.16 -0.84 -36.84
C ARG A 11 19.91 -0.94 -35.50
N LYS A 12 20.89 -0.05 -35.30
CA LYS A 12 21.63 0.12 -34.03
C LYS A 12 20.75 0.65 -32.89
N GLN A 13 19.80 1.54 -33.19
CA GLN A 13 18.83 2.03 -32.23
C GLN A 13 17.81 0.92 -31.87
N ILE A 14 17.38 0.12 -32.85
CA ILE A 14 16.50 -1.05 -32.61
C ILE A 14 17.19 -2.08 -31.70
N ASP A 15 18.48 -2.37 -31.92
CA ASP A 15 19.25 -3.30 -31.09
C ASP A 15 19.40 -2.77 -29.65
N ARG A 16 19.64 -1.47 -29.48
CA ARG A 16 19.74 -0.83 -28.16
C ARG A 16 18.40 -0.81 -27.42
N ILE A 17 17.32 -0.47 -28.12
CA ILE A 17 15.96 -0.47 -27.54
C ILE A 17 15.57 -1.90 -27.14
N THR A 18 15.85 -2.89 -27.98
CA THR A 18 15.57 -4.30 -27.69
C THR A 18 16.38 -4.78 -26.49
N ALA A 19 17.67 -4.42 -26.39
CA ALA A 19 18.50 -4.77 -25.24
C ALA A 19 18.01 -4.13 -23.94
N VAL A 20 17.60 -2.85 -23.99
CA VAL A 20 17.04 -2.15 -22.82
C VAL A 20 15.70 -2.74 -22.40
N PHE A 21 14.78 -3.00 -23.34
CA PHE A 21 13.48 -3.59 -23.03
C PHE A 21 13.60 -5.02 -22.53
N THR A 22 14.49 -5.84 -23.11
CA THR A 22 14.73 -7.22 -22.62
C THR A 22 15.36 -7.22 -21.23
N THR A 23 16.32 -6.33 -20.96
CA THR A 23 16.91 -6.18 -19.62
C THR A 23 15.87 -5.70 -18.61
N LEU A 24 15.07 -4.69 -18.98
CA LEU A 24 13.99 -4.16 -18.14
C LEU A 24 12.96 -5.25 -17.83
N LEU A 25 12.49 -5.99 -18.84
CA LEU A 25 11.56 -7.12 -18.67
C LEU A 25 12.13 -8.18 -17.73
N LEU A 26 13.42 -8.51 -17.84
CA LEU A 26 14.07 -9.48 -16.95
C LEU A 26 14.09 -9.00 -15.48
N PHE A 27 14.21 -7.68 -15.25
CA PHE A 27 14.16 -7.08 -13.92
C PHE A 27 12.75 -7.10 -13.31
N ILE A 28 11.67 -6.96 -14.11
CA ILE A 28 10.30 -6.93 -13.58
C ILE A 28 9.85 -8.33 -13.12
N THR A 29 10.26 -9.40 -13.81
CA THR A 29 9.90 -10.78 -13.44
C THR A 29 10.59 -11.27 -12.16
N ALA A 30 11.64 -10.58 -11.71
CA ALA A 30 12.34 -10.92 -10.46
C ALA A 30 11.62 -10.39 -9.20
N CYS A 31 10.60 -9.53 -9.33
CA CYS A 31 9.90 -8.93 -8.19
C CYS A 31 8.55 -9.58 -7.83
N THR A 32 8.20 -10.75 -8.36
CA THR A 32 7.02 -11.49 -7.88
C THR A 32 7.46 -12.57 -6.87
N THR A 33 7.97 -12.15 -5.72
CA THR A 33 7.91 -13.00 -4.51
C THR A 33 6.50 -12.84 -3.97
N THR A 34 5.65 -13.82 -4.25
CA THR A 34 4.39 -14.00 -3.53
C THR A 34 4.75 -14.59 -2.17
N GLU A 35 4.96 -13.74 -1.18
CA GLU A 35 5.04 -14.18 0.22
C GLU A 35 3.63 -14.59 0.65
N GLN A 36 3.31 -15.86 0.42
CA GLN A 36 2.15 -16.50 1.01
C GLN A 36 2.42 -16.65 2.51
N PRO A 37 1.64 -16.06 3.42
CA PRO A 37 1.76 -16.37 4.82
C PRO A 37 1.35 -17.84 4.98
N ALA A 38 2.35 -18.69 5.16
CA ALA A 38 2.15 -20.07 5.57
C ALA A 38 1.33 -20.02 6.87
N ALA A 39 0.14 -20.61 6.80
CA ALA A 39 -0.75 -20.83 7.91
C ALA A 39 0.08 -21.27 9.13
N LYS A 40 -0.04 -20.53 10.22
CA LYS A 40 0.51 -20.94 11.52
C LYS A 40 -0.07 -22.30 11.84
N THR A 41 0.73 -23.35 11.65
CA THR A 41 0.47 -24.68 12.19
C THR A 41 0.37 -24.52 13.70
N ALA A 42 -0.85 -24.54 14.22
CA ALA A 42 -1.10 -24.52 15.65
C ALA A 42 -0.50 -25.79 16.25
N VAL A 43 0.53 -25.63 17.07
CA VAL A 43 1.01 -26.67 17.97
C VAL A 43 -0.12 -26.94 18.97
N PRO A 44 -0.62 -28.19 19.13
CA PRO A 44 -1.60 -28.45 20.17
C PRO A 44 -0.87 -28.39 21.52
N LEU A 45 -1.14 -27.33 22.29
CA LEU A 45 -0.69 -27.25 23.67
C LEU A 45 -1.44 -28.30 24.50
N PRO A 46 -0.76 -29.00 25.44
CA PRO A 46 -1.44 -29.87 26.39
C PRO A 46 -2.41 -29.04 27.24
N ALA A 47 -3.66 -29.51 27.31
CA ALA A 47 -4.73 -28.89 28.09
C ALA A 47 -4.38 -28.92 29.58
N THR A 48 -3.65 -27.89 30.02
CA THR A 48 -3.57 -27.54 31.44
C THR A 48 -4.83 -26.75 31.74
N ALA A 49 -5.67 -27.25 32.64
CA ALA A 49 -6.93 -26.63 33.02
C ALA A 49 -6.69 -25.16 33.43
N VAL A 50 -7.07 -24.24 32.55
CA VAL A 50 -7.01 -22.79 32.80
C VAL A 50 -8.01 -22.51 33.93
N PRO A 51 -7.59 -21.91 35.07
CA PRO A 51 -8.53 -21.48 36.10
C PRO A 51 -9.55 -20.51 35.48
N PRO A 52 -10.82 -20.49 35.92
CA PRO A 52 -11.82 -19.62 35.33
C PRO A 52 -11.31 -18.18 35.41
N THR A 53 -10.93 -17.63 34.26
CA THR A 53 -10.51 -16.25 34.14
C THR A 53 -11.71 -15.41 34.55
N PRO A 54 -11.59 -14.49 35.53
CA PRO A 54 -12.69 -13.61 35.87
C PRO A 54 -13.14 -12.92 34.59
N THR A 55 -14.42 -13.11 34.24
CA THR A 55 -15.04 -12.52 33.06
C THR A 55 -15.12 -11.01 33.30
N THR A 56 -14.05 -10.30 32.96
CA THR A 56 -14.11 -8.85 32.79
C THR A 56 -15.07 -8.61 31.64
N VAL A 57 -16.23 -8.03 31.95
CA VAL A 57 -17.17 -7.54 30.95
C VAL A 57 -16.45 -6.37 30.25
N VAL A 58 -15.87 -6.66 29.10
CA VAL A 58 -15.30 -5.63 28.23
C VAL A 58 -16.48 -5.01 27.51
N GLU A 59 -16.86 -3.81 27.91
CA GLU A 59 -17.83 -3.01 27.16
C GLU A 59 -17.20 -2.69 25.79
N GLU A 60 -17.76 -3.26 24.74
CA GLU A 60 -17.27 -3.10 23.38
C GLU A 60 -17.70 -1.72 22.87
N ILE A 61 -16.72 -0.83 22.67
CA ILE A 61 -16.96 0.46 22.05
C ILE A 61 -17.14 0.24 20.55
N VAL A 62 -18.39 0.25 20.10
CA VAL A 62 -18.75 0.17 18.68
C VAL A 62 -18.62 1.56 18.06
N LEU A 63 -17.69 1.71 17.12
CA LEU A 63 -17.50 2.96 16.37
C LEU A 63 -18.43 2.99 15.15
N PRO A 64 -19.16 4.09 14.90
CA PRO A 64 -20.02 4.20 13.73
C PRO A 64 -19.20 4.41 12.45
N ASP A 65 -19.66 3.84 11.33
CA ASP A 65 -19.18 4.19 10.00
C ASP A 65 -19.90 5.45 9.51
N LEU A 66 -19.15 6.54 9.33
CA LEU A 66 -19.67 7.84 8.89
C LEU A 66 -19.40 8.10 7.40
N GLY A 67 -19.03 7.06 6.64
CA GLY A 67 -18.70 7.16 5.23
C GLY A 67 -17.27 7.63 4.97
N GLN A 68 -17.01 7.99 3.71
CA GLN A 68 -15.67 8.37 3.28
C GLN A 68 -15.27 9.75 3.82
N ALA A 69 -14.06 9.84 4.37
CA ALA A 69 -13.47 11.11 4.77
C ALA A 69 -13.26 12.04 3.54
N PRO A 70 -13.65 13.33 3.63
CA PRO A 70 -13.38 14.32 2.58
C PRO A 70 -11.88 14.56 2.37
N GLU A 71 -11.47 14.86 1.14
CA GLU A 71 -10.06 15.08 0.79
C GLU A 71 -9.46 16.33 1.48
N ILE A 72 -8.15 16.27 1.77
CA ILE A 72 -7.42 17.39 2.39
C ILE A 72 -6.92 18.33 1.28
N THR A 73 -7.32 19.60 1.32
CA THR A 73 -7.06 20.59 0.26
C THR A 73 -6.23 21.78 0.74
N ASN A 74 -5.08 21.52 1.37
CA ASN A 74 -4.19 22.58 1.87
C ASN A 74 -3.10 22.95 0.86
N ASP A 75 -2.79 24.23 0.77
CA ASP A 75 -1.74 24.75 -0.11
C ASP A 75 -0.32 24.59 0.45
N THR A 76 -0.18 24.57 1.79
CA THR A 76 1.11 24.52 2.48
C THR A 76 1.19 23.34 3.44
N TRP A 77 2.35 22.68 3.42
CA TRP A 77 2.64 21.50 4.23
C TRP A 77 3.95 21.70 5.00
N ILE A 78 4.03 21.12 6.20
CA ILE A 78 5.23 21.11 7.04
C ILE A 78 5.65 19.66 7.29
N ASN A 79 6.94 19.43 7.53
CA ASN A 79 7.54 18.11 7.83
C ASN A 79 7.39 17.05 6.71
N THR A 80 7.13 17.47 5.48
CA THR A 80 7.03 16.61 4.30
C THR A 80 7.49 17.35 3.06
N ASP A 81 8.10 16.63 2.12
CA ASP A 81 8.54 17.18 0.83
C ASP A 81 7.41 17.22 -0.21
N VAL A 82 6.32 16.47 0.03
CA VAL A 82 5.16 16.38 -0.88
C VAL A 82 3.85 16.60 -0.13
N PRO A 83 2.79 17.09 -0.81
CA PRO A 83 1.46 17.17 -0.21
C PRO A 83 0.96 15.82 0.31
N VAL A 84 0.33 15.82 1.49
CA VAL A 84 -0.31 14.61 2.03
C VAL A 84 -1.76 14.57 1.58
N THR A 85 -2.14 13.48 0.92
CA THR A 85 -3.52 13.25 0.44
C THR A 85 -4.12 12.04 1.16
N LEU A 86 -5.43 12.01 1.37
CA LEU A 86 -6.10 10.83 1.94
C LEU A 86 -5.95 9.60 1.03
N ALA A 87 -5.93 9.81 -0.29
CA ALA A 87 -5.67 8.73 -1.25
C ALA A 87 -4.33 8.01 -0.97
N SER A 88 -3.27 8.77 -0.67
CA SER A 88 -1.95 8.19 -0.34
C SER A 88 -1.88 7.48 1.03
N GLN A 89 -2.88 7.68 1.88
CA GLN A 89 -2.91 7.17 3.24
C GLN A 89 -3.84 5.97 3.43
N GLN A 90 -4.44 5.47 2.35
CA GLN A 90 -5.27 4.27 2.39
C GLN A 90 -4.52 3.07 2.97
N GLY A 91 -5.22 2.28 3.78
CA GLY A 91 -4.64 1.15 4.52
C GLY A 91 -3.91 1.54 5.81
N LYS A 92 -3.90 2.83 6.17
CA LYS A 92 -3.38 3.33 7.45
C LYS A 92 -4.52 3.89 8.31
N VAL A 93 -4.36 3.84 9.62
CA VAL A 93 -5.21 4.60 10.56
C VAL A 93 -4.67 6.04 10.61
N VAL A 94 -5.54 7.02 10.35
CA VAL A 94 -5.17 8.44 10.23
C VAL A 94 -5.97 9.26 11.25
N LEU A 95 -5.30 10.16 11.96
CA LEU A 95 -5.90 11.17 12.83
C LEU A 95 -5.78 12.55 12.17
N ILE A 96 -6.87 13.31 12.15
CA ILE A 96 -6.89 14.71 11.69
C ILE A 96 -7.14 15.59 12.92
N GLU A 97 -6.25 16.56 13.13
CA GLU A 97 -6.32 17.51 14.24
C GLU A 97 -6.31 18.94 13.70
N PHE A 98 -7.30 19.74 14.13
CA PHE A 98 -7.39 21.16 13.82
C PHE A 98 -6.87 21.97 15.01
N TRP A 99 -5.87 22.84 14.79
CA TRP A 99 -5.23 23.63 15.84
C TRP A 99 -4.74 25.00 15.32
N THR A 100 -4.38 25.90 16.24
CA THR A 100 -3.81 27.24 15.95
C THR A 100 -2.61 27.53 16.85
N PHE A 101 -1.67 28.37 16.42
CA PHE A 101 -0.37 28.53 17.12
C PHE A 101 -0.38 29.32 18.44
N GLY A 102 -1.45 30.05 18.77
CA GLY A 102 -1.54 30.82 20.02
C GLY A 102 -0.84 32.18 19.95
#